data_AF-A0A936GME7-F1
#
_entry.id   AF-A0A936GME7-F1
#
_cell.length_a   1.000
_cell.length_b   1.000
_cell.length_c   1.000
_cell.angle_alpha   90.00
_cell.angle_beta   90.00
_cell.angle_gamma   90.00
#
_symmetry.space_group_name_H-M   'P 1'
#
loop_
_entity.id
_entity.type
_entity.pdbx_description
1 polymer ?
#
loop_
_entity_poly.entity_id
_entity_poly.type
_entity_poly.pdbx_seq_one_letter_code
_entity_poly.pdbx_strand_id
1 'polypeptide(L)'
;MEEHIQSIGKEKSDNIFLKVIAGGYGLSTTFWGFEVLGDFVIYFLITMLLEFSSVYFLLAIVLCIVIYRIAVTLGIWRAAARYTGNDAWAYFAQVFVVINVFSLLRMIYKMIQPLSTLLSIMVG
;
A
#
# COMPACT_ATOMS: atom_id res chain seq x y z
N MET A 1 32.99 15.68 -29.39
CA MET A 1 31.73 15.14 -29.96
C MET A 1 31.27 13.87 -29.24
N GLU A 2 32.17 13.09 -28.65
CA GLU A 2 31.82 11.91 -27.84
C GLU A 2 31.38 12.23 -26.39
N GLU A 3 31.74 13.40 -25.84
CA GLU A 3 31.31 13.83 -24.49
C GLU A 3 29.81 14.15 -24.40
N HIS A 4 29.15 14.44 -25.53
CA HIS A 4 27.73 14.77 -25.58
C HIS A 4 26.80 13.55 -25.62
N ILE A 5 27.33 12.33 -25.77
CA ILE A 5 26.53 11.09 -25.84
C ILE A 5 26.34 10.46 -24.45
N GLN A 6 27.25 10.68 -23.50
CA GLN A 6 27.12 10.15 -22.14
C GLN A 6 26.05 10.86 -21.27
N SER A 7 25.61 12.07 -21.65
CA SER A 7 24.53 12.76 -20.93
C SER A 7 23.13 12.23 -21.27
N ILE A 8 23.00 11.33 -22.25
CA ILE A 8 21.73 10.71 -22.68
C ILE A 8 21.39 9.46 -21.83
N GLY A 9 22.27 9.06 -20.91
CA GLY A 9 22.19 7.77 -20.19
C GLY A 9 21.52 7.76 -18.80
N LYS A 10 20.93 8.87 -18.31
CA LYS A 10 20.24 8.89 -17.01
C LYS A 10 19.04 9.82 -17.05
N GLU A 11 18.05 9.48 -17.87
CA GLU A 11 16.67 9.88 -17.56
C GLU A 11 16.23 9.06 -16.33
N LYS A 12 16.69 9.51 -15.16
CA LYS A 12 16.27 8.96 -13.87
C LYS A 12 14.84 9.42 -13.66
N SER A 13 13.88 8.78 -14.33
CA SER A 13 12.52 8.72 -13.81
C SER A 13 12.65 8.07 -12.44
N ASP A 14 12.75 8.92 -11.41
CA ASP A 14 12.72 8.50 -10.02
C ASP A 14 11.30 7.96 -9.80
N ASN A 15 11.06 6.73 -10.24
CA ASN A 15 9.79 6.03 -10.13
C ASN A 15 9.50 5.87 -8.63
N ILE A 16 8.77 6.85 -8.08
CA ILE A 16 8.48 6.97 -6.65
C ILE A 16 7.92 5.65 -6.13
N PHE A 17 7.02 5.04 -6.90
CA PHE A 17 6.42 3.74 -6.59
C PHE A 17 7.47 2.62 -6.46
N LEU A 18 8.39 2.50 -7.43
CA LEU A 18 9.47 1.51 -7.37
C LEU A 18 10.42 1.80 -6.20
N LYS A 19 10.66 3.09 -5.89
CA LYS A 19 11.50 3.49 -4.77
C LYS A 19 10.86 3.17 -3.41
N VAL A 20 9.54 3.31 -3.28
CA VAL A 20 8.78 2.86 -2.10
C VAL A 20 8.89 1.34 -1.96
N ILE A 21 8.60 0.58 -3.01
CA ILE A 21 8.72 -0.90 -3.01
C ILE A 21 10.14 -1.36 -2.69
N ALA A 22 11.14 -0.62 -3.15
CA ALA A 22 12.54 -0.91 -2.87
C ALA A 22 12.96 -0.51 -1.45
N GLY A 23 12.11 0.11 -0.63
CA GLY A 23 12.46 0.61 0.70
C GLY A 23 13.49 1.75 0.69
N GLY A 24 13.61 2.46 -0.44
CA GLY A 24 14.66 3.45 -0.69
C GLY A 24 14.48 4.79 0.02
N TYR A 25 13.38 4.98 0.76
CA TYR A 25 13.11 6.18 1.57
C TYR A 25 13.52 6.01 3.04
N GLY A 26 13.97 4.82 3.44
CA GLY A 26 14.29 4.48 4.83
C GLY A 26 13.05 4.11 5.64
N LEU A 27 13.26 3.42 6.76
CA LEU A 27 12.18 2.81 7.53
C LEU A 27 11.20 3.85 8.10
N SER A 28 11.70 4.90 8.75
CA SER A 28 10.86 5.93 9.38
C SER A 28 9.96 6.65 8.37
N THR A 29 10.53 7.09 7.24
CA THR A 29 9.77 7.75 6.17
C THR A 29 8.75 6.81 5.54
N THR A 30 9.12 5.54 5.34
CA THR A 30 8.21 4.55 4.75
C THR A 30 7.04 4.24 5.68
N PHE A 31 7.31 4.10 6.97
CA PHE A 31 6.29 3.84 7.99
C PHE A 31 5.40 5.06 8.25
N TRP A 32 5.96 6.20 8.66
CA TRP A 32 5.13 7.36 9.02
C TRP A 32 4.51 8.05 7.81
N GLY A 33 5.27 8.18 6.73
CA GLY A 33 4.84 8.91 5.54
C GLY A 33 3.91 8.09 4.65
N PHE A 34 4.29 6.87 4.31
CA PHE A 34 3.50 6.06 3.38
C PHE A 34 2.49 5.18 4.11
N GLU A 35 2.85 4.48 5.18
CA GLU A 35 1.84 3.67 5.88
C GLU A 35 0.88 4.55 6.69
N VAL A 36 1.35 5.30 7.69
CA VAL A 36 0.44 6.04 8.60
C VAL A 36 -0.26 7.21 7.91
N LEU A 37 0.49 8.14 7.32
CA LEU A 37 -0.11 9.30 6.67
C LEU A 37 -0.85 8.92 5.38
N GLY A 38 -0.34 7.96 4.61
CA GLY A 38 -1.04 7.41 3.44
C GLY A 38 -2.38 6.81 3.81
N ASP A 39 -2.50 6.14 4.96
CA ASP A 39 -3.75 5.59 5.46
C ASP A 39 -4.78 6.65 5.80
N PHE A 40 -4.36 7.73 6.45
CA PHE A 40 -5.24 8.86 6.71
C PHE A 40 -5.77 9.47 5.41
N VAL A 41 -4.91 9.63 4.39
CA VAL A 41 -5.31 10.14 3.08
C VAL A 41 -6.29 9.19 2.39
N ILE A 42 -6.00 7.89 2.38
CA ILE A 42 -6.88 6.88 1.78
C ILE A 42 -8.23 6.86 2.49
N TYR A 43 -8.25 6.85 3.83
CA TYR A 43 -9.47 6.85 4.60
C TYR A 43 -10.32 8.09 4.31
N PHE A 44 -9.71 9.27 4.32
CA PHE A 44 -10.37 10.52 3.97
C PHE A 44 -11.00 10.47 2.58
N LEU A 45 -10.24 10.03 1.57
CA LEU A 45 -10.73 9.89 0.20
C LEU A 45 -11.89 8.90 0.09
N ILE A 46 -11.80 7.74 0.74
CA ILE A 46 -12.88 6.75 0.74
C ILE A 46 -14.16 7.36 1.34
N THR A 47 -14.05 8.01 2.50
CA THR A 47 -15.23 8.61 3.17
C THR A 47 -15.89 9.69 2.33
N MET A 48 -15.12 10.49 1.59
CA MET A 48 -15.64 11.52 0.69
C MET A 48 -16.29 10.93 -0.57
N LEU A 49 -15.73 9.84 -1.10
CA LEU A 49 -16.13 9.28 -2.40
C LEU A 49 -17.24 8.22 -2.31
N LEU A 50 -17.46 7.61 -1.14
CA LEU A 50 -18.46 6.57 -0.92
C LEU A 50 -19.89 7.00 -1.25
N GLU A 51 -20.21 8.28 -1.06
CA GLU A 51 -21.57 8.81 -1.26
C GLU A 51 -21.96 8.93 -2.75
N PHE A 52 -20.98 8.93 -3.65
CA PHE A 52 -21.19 9.22 -5.09
C PHE A 52 -20.84 8.06 -6.02
N SER A 53 -20.48 6.91 -5.46
CA SER A 53 -19.80 5.85 -6.21
C SER A 53 -20.71 4.72 -6.68
N SER A 54 -20.58 4.36 -7.96
CA SER A 54 -21.10 3.08 -8.48
C SER A 54 -20.28 1.89 -7.97
N VAL A 55 -20.84 0.69 -8.01
CA VAL A 55 -20.15 -0.55 -7.61
C VAL A 55 -18.82 -0.73 -8.37
N TYR A 56 -18.77 -0.38 -9.66
CA TYR A 56 -17.56 -0.47 -10.47
C TYR A 56 -16.47 0.50 -10.01
N PHE A 57 -16.87 1.72 -9.60
CA PHE A 57 -15.93 2.70 -9.07
C PHE A 57 -15.36 2.26 -7.72
N LEU A 58 -16.20 1.70 -6.83
CA LEU A 58 -15.74 1.12 -5.57
C LEU A 58 -14.76 -0.02 -5.79
N LEU A 59 -15.02 -0.91 -6.76
CA LEU A 59 -14.11 -2.00 -7.10
C LEU A 59 -12.74 -1.48 -7.57
N ALA A 60 -12.74 -0.46 -8.44
CA ALA A 60 -11.51 0.15 -8.92
C ALA A 60 -10.69 0.79 -7.78
N ILE A 61 -11.35 1.51 -6.87
CA ILE A 61 -10.69 2.09 -5.68
C ILE A 61 -10.07 1.01 -4.80
N VAL A 62 -10.81 -0.06 -4.52
CA VAL A 62 -10.30 -1.18 -3.69
C VAL A 62 -9.06 -1.80 -4.33
N LEU A 63 -9.06 -2.02 -5.65
CA LEU A 63 -7.89 -2.54 -6.35
C LEU A 63 -6.67 -1.60 -6.22
N CYS A 64 -6.87 -0.29 -6.41
CA CYS A 64 -5.81 0.70 -6.22
C CYS A 64 -5.24 0.68 -4.79
N ILE A 65 -6.11 0.58 -3.77
CA ILE A 65 -5.70 0.49 -2.37
C ILE A 65 -4.89 -0.78 -2.13
N VAL A 66 -5.34 -1.93 -2.63
CA VAL A 66 -4.60 -3.20 -2.46
C VAL A 66 -3.21 -3.11 -3.08
N ILE A 67 -3.09 -2.57 -4.30
CA ILE A 67 -1.79 -2.39 -4.97
C ILE A 67 -0.87 -1.48 -4.13
N TYR A 68 -1.40 -0.36 -3.66
CA TYR A 68 -0.68 0.57 -2.79
C TYR A 68 -0.20 -0.11 -1.50
N ARG A 69 -1.09 -0.86 -0.83
CA ARG A 69 -0.78 -1.56 0.42
C ARG A 69 0.31 -2.59 0.25
N ILE A 70 0.28 -3.37 -0.83
CA ILE A 70 1.35 -4.33 -1.15
C ILE A 70 2.67 -3.58 -1.33
N ALA A 71 2.66 -2.46 -2.05
CA ALA A 71 3.86 -1.68 -2.31
C ALA A 71 4.49 -1.11 -1.03
N VAL A 72 3.68 -0.52 -0.15
CA VAL A 72 4.14 0.03 1.13
C VAL A 72 4.59 -1.08 2.08
N THR A 73 3.86 -2.19 2.14
CA THR A 73 4.23 -3.37 2.94
C THR A 73 5.61 -3.91 2.56
N LEU A 74 5.83 -4.13 1.26
CA LEU A 74 7.14 -4.57 0.75
C LEU A 74 8.23 -3.54 1.02
N GLY A 75 7.89 -2.25 0.88
CA GLY A 75 8.78 -1.14 1.19
C GLY A 75 9.25 -1.16 2.64
N ILE A 76 8.32 -1.30 3.60
CA ILE A 76 8.63 -1.37 5.03
C ILE A 76 9.46 -2.61 5.33
N TRP A 77 9.08 -3.77 4.81
CA TRP A 77 9.81 -5.01 5.05
C TRP A 77 11.27 -4.92 4.59
N ARG A 78 11.49 -4.37 3.39
CA ARG A 78 12.81 -4.17 2.79
C ARG A 78 13.61 -3.03 3.40
N ALA A 79 12.93 -2.01 3.94
CA ALA A 79 13.56 -0.91 4.67
C ALA A 79 13.99 -1.36 6.07
N ALA A 80 13.16 -2.16 6.74
CA ALA A 80 13.46 -2.75 8.05
C ALA A 80 14.67 -3.69 7.98
N ALA A 81 14.76 -4.53 6.95
CA ALA A 81 15.90 -5.43 6.74
C ALA A 81 17.25 -4.70 6.51
N ARG A 82 17.22 -3.42 6.15
CA ARG A 82 18.42 -2.58 5.95
C ARG A 82 18.54 -1.46 6.99
N TYR A 83 17.69 -1.50 8.03
CA TYR A 83 17.70 -0.48 9.05
C TYR A 83 18.90 -0.70 9.99
N THR A 84 19.77 0.30 10.09
CA THR A 84 20.99 0.24 10.92
C THR A 84 20.82 0.94 12.27
N GLY A 85 19.60 1.40 12.59
CA GLY A 85 19.27 2.08 13.84
C GLY A 85 18.87 1.11 14.94
N ASN A 86 17.86 1.46 15.73
CA ASN A 86 17.34 0.59 16.77
C ASN A 86 16.54 -0.59 16.19
N ASP A 87 17.03 -1.81 16.37
CA ASP A 87 16.37 -3.04 15.90
C ASP A 87 14.94 -3.20 16.44
N ALA A 88 14.66 -2.73 17.66
CA ALA A 88 13.31 -2.77 18.22
C ALA A 88 12.29 -1.98 17.37
N TRP A 89 12.72 -0.88 16.75
CA TRP A 89 11.89 -0.10 15.83
C TRP A 89 11.61 -0.85 14.53
N ALA A 90 12.61 -1.55 13.99
CA ALA A 90 12.43 -2.38 12.79
C ALA A 90 11.42 -3.51 13.03
N TYR A 91 11.54 -4.22 14.15
CA TYR A 91 10.59 -5.26 14.53
C TYR A 91 9.18 -4.71 14.76
N PHE A 92 9.06 -3.58 15.45
CA PHE A 92 7.76 -2.94 15.66
C PHE A 92 7.06 -2.62 14.32
N ALA A 93 7.79 -2.00 13.38
CA ALA A 93 7.25 -1.66 12.08
C ALA A 93 6.81 -2.91 11.29
N GLN A 94 7.60 -3.99 11.32
CA GLN A 94 7.24 -5.25 10.67
C GLN A 94 5.99 -5.89 11.28
N VAL A 95 5.91 -5.97 12.61
CA VAL A 95 4.73 -6.52 13.31
C VAL A 95 3.48 -5.71 13.01
N PHE A 96 3.58 -4.38 13.02
CA PHE A 96 2.48 -3.49 12.71
C PHE A 96 1.94 -3.74 11.30
N VAL A 97 2.82 -3.83 10.30
CA VAL A 97 2.41 -4.09 8.91
C VAL A 97 1.74 -5.46 8.77
N VAL A 98 2.23 -6.50 9.46
CA VAL A 98 1.58 -7.82 9.46
C VAL A 98 0.16 -7.75 10.03
N ILE A 99 -0.04 -7.03 11.14
CA ILE A 99 -1.37 -6.81 11.74
C ILE A 99 -2.28 -6.05 10.76
N ASN A 100 -1.75 -5.06 10.03
CA ASN A 100 -2.51 -4.33 9.02
C ASN A 100 -2.92 -5.21 7.83
N VAL A 101 -2.05 -6.10 7.37
CA VAL A 101 -2.41 -7.08 6.32
C VAL A 101 -3.58 -7.95 6.76
N PHE A 102 -3.58 -8.45 7.99
CA PHE A 102 -4.74 -9.19 8.53
C PHE A 102 -6.01 -8.34 8.58
N SER A 103 -5.89 -7.06 8.92
CA SER A 103 -7.01 -6.13 8.93
C SER A 103 -7.59 -5.89 7.52
N LEU A 104 -6.72 -5.79 6.51
CA LEU A 104 -7.13 -5.69 5.10
C LEU A 104 -7.87 -6.95 4.63
N LEU A 105 -7.35 -8.14 4.95
CA LEU A 105 -8.01 -9.41 4.62
C LEU A 105 -9.40 -9.51 5.25
N ARG A 106 -9.53 -9.08 6.51
CA ARG A 106 -10.82 -9.02 7.21
C ARG A 106 -11.80 -8.06 6.53
N MET A 107 -11.31 -6.91 6.04
CA MET A 107 -12.13 -5.94 5.30
C MET A 107 -12.65 -6.55 3.99
N ILE A 108 -11.77 -7.17 3.21
CA ILE A 108 -12.13 -7.84 1.94
C ILE A 108 -13.18 -8.93 2.20
N TYR A 109 -12.96 -9.76 3.23
CA TYR A 109 -13.94 -10.79 3.62
C TYR A 109 -15.32 -10.19 3.92
N LYS A 110 -15.39 -9.10 4.70
CA LYS A 110 -16.65 -8.42 5.01
C LYS A 110 -17.37 -7.88 3.77
N MET A 111 -16.64 -7.44 2.75
CA MET A 111 -17.24 -6.99 1.49
C MET A 111 -17.88 -8.14 0.68
N ILE A 112 -17.35 -9.36 0.81
CA ILE A 112 -17.83 -10.54 0.08
C ILE A 112 -19.01 -11.22 0.80
N GLN A 113 -19.07 -11.12 2.13
CA GLN A 113 -20.10 -11.77 2.97
C GLN A 113 -21.56 -11.56 2.54
N PRO A 114 -22.01 -10.35 2.10
CA PRO A 114 -23.38 -10.16 1.63
C PRO A 114 -23.72 -11.07 0.45
N LEU A 115 -22.78 -11.25 -0.49
CA LEU A 115 -22.98 -12.10 -1.66
C LEU A 115 -23.11 -13.58 -1.30
N SER A 116 -22.27 -14.07 -0.37
CA SER A 116 -22.36 -15.48 0.08
C SER A 116 -23.68 -15.77 0.80
N THR A 117 -24.17 -14.82 1.59
CA THR A 117 -25.43 -14.96 2.33
C THR A 117 -26.63 -15.01 1.37
N LEU A 118 -26.64 -14.18 0.33
CA LEU A 118 -27.69 -14.19 -0.70
C LEU A 118 -27.71 -15.50 -1.49
N LEU A 119 -26.55 -16.07 -1.84
CA LEU A 119 -26.47 -17.37 -2.51
C LEU A 119 -27.02 -18.51 -1.65
N SER A 120 -26.75 -18.50 -0.34
CA SER A 120 -27.29 -19.51 0.58
C SER A 120 -28.81 -19.47 0.70
N ILE A 121 -29.43 -18.28 0.58
CA ILE A 121 -30.89 -18.13 0.60
C ILE A 121 -31.53 -18.56 -0.73
N MET A 122 -30.86 -18.35 -1.87
CA MET A 122 -31.42 -18.69 -3.19
C MET A 122 -31.31 -20.19 -3.54
N VAL A 123 -30.40 -20.92 -2.90
CA VAL A 123 -30.11 -22.34 -3.21
C VAL A 123 -30.62 -23.29 -2.11
N GLY A 124 -31.03 -22.77 -0.95
CA GLY A 124 -31.62 -23.53 0.16
C GLY A 124 -33.14 -23.44 0.18
#